data_AF-A0A2T4WQP2-F1
#
_entry.id   AF-A0A2T4WQP2-F1
#
_cell.length_a   1.000
_cell.length_b   1.000
_cell.length_c   1.000
_cell.angle_alpha   90.00
_cell.angle_beta   90.00
_cell.angle_gamma   90.00
#
_symmetry.space_group_name_H-M   'P 1'
#
loop_
_entity.id
_entity.type
_entity.pdbx_description
1 polymer ?
#
loop_
_entity_poly.entity_id
_entity_poly.type
_entity_poly.pdbx_seq_one_letter_code
_entity_poly.pdbx_strand_id
1 'polypeptide(L)'
;MKYLGRKILFFLIILIPFWSFLVWFFYPKIELAGLILDKTVLDRSGLEHRSFNWITTNNKYVKPDGSQYEITEDYYGFFPVNRPEYVVKDLTVFNQK
;
A
#
# COMPACT_ATOMS: atom_id res chain seq x y z
N MET A 1 24.16 26.67 -30.41
CA MET A 1 24.47 26.71 -28.96
C MET A 1 23.57 27.63 -28.12
N LYS A 2 23.03 28.74 -28.64
CA LYS A 2 22.23 29.73 -27.88
C LYS A 2 21.07 29.20 -27.01
N TYR A 3 20.48 28.03 -27.33
CA TYR A 3 19.34 27.47 -26.59
C TYR A 3 19.66 26.16 -25.84
N LEU A 4 20.92 25.73 -25.83
CA LEU A 4 21.31 24.45 -25.26
C LEU A 4 21.02 24.38 -23.75
N GLY A 5 21.35 25.45 -23.01
CA GLY A 5 21.05 25.54 -21.57
C GLY A 5 19.56 25.46 -21.26
N ARG A 6 18.71 26.12 -22.05
CA ARG A 6 17.24 26.06 -21.88
C ARG A 6 16.69 24.66 -22.15
N LYS A 7 17.23 23.96 -23.14
CA LYS A 7 16.85 22.56 -23.43
C LYS A 7 17.24 21.64 -22.27
N ILE A 8 18.45 21.78 -21.74
CA ILE A 8 18.92 20.98 -20.59
C ILE A 8 18.02 21.23 -19.37
N LEU A 9 17.72 22.48 -19.04
CA LEU A 9 16.84 22.83 -17.92
C LEU A 9 15.44 22.22 -18.07
N PHE A 10 14.87 22.30 -19.28
CA PHE A 10 13.58 21.70 -19.58
C PHE A 10 13.57 20.18 -19.35
N PHE A 11 14.60 19.47 -19.85
CA PHE A 11 14.73 18.03 -19.63
C PHE A 11 14.93 17.68 -18.15
N LEU A 12 15.72 18.47 -17.41
CA LEU A 12 15.89 18.25 -15.97
C LEU A 12 14.57 18.33 -15.22
N ILE A 13 13.74 19.34 -15.50
CA ILE A 13 12.44 19.52 -14.84
C ILE A 13 11.49 18.36 -15.17
N ILE A 14 11.40 17.97 -16.44
CA ILE A 14 10.54 16.86 -16.87
C ILE A 14 10.97 15.52 -16.26
N LEU A 15 12.26 15.33 -16.01
CA LEU A 15 12.78 14.10 -15.44
C LEU A 15 12.66 14.03 -13.91
N ILE A 16 12.23 15.08 -13.21
CA ILE A 16 12.07 15.06 -11.74
C ILE A 16 11.19 13.89 -11.25
N PRO A 17 9.96 13.67 -11.80
CA PRO A 17 9.12 12.56 -11.36
C PRO A 17 9.76 11.20 -11.61
N PHE A 18 10.50 11.06 -12.72
CA PHE A 18 11.21 9.84 -13.07
C PHE A 18 12.31 9.52 -12.05
N TRP A 19 13.14 10.51 -11.70
CA TRP A 19 14.19 10.33 -10.70
C TRP A 19 13.61 10.08 -9.30
N SER A 20 12.53 10.78 -8.93
CA SER A 20 11.81 10.54 -7.67
C SER A 20 11.30 9.09 -7.58
N PHE A 21 10.69 8.58 -8.67
CA PHE A 21 10.25 7.19 -8.76
C PHE A 21 11.42 6.20 -8.66
N LEU A 22 12.56 6.46 -9.33
CA LEU A 22 13.72 5.57 -9.25
C LEU A 22 14.30 5.51 -7.83
N VAL A 23 14.45 6.66 -7.16
CA VAL A 23 14.90 6.71 -5.77
C VAL A 23 13.96 5.91 -4.89
N TRP A 24 12.64 6.09 -5.06
CA TRP A 24 11.65 5.29 -4.35
C TRP A 24 11.74 3.79 -4.71
N PHE A 25 11.92 3.43 -5.97
CA PHE A 25 11.95 2.03 -6.42
C PHE A 25 13.08 1.24 -5.78
N PHE A 26 14.28 1.83 -5.69
CA PHE A 26 15.46 1.22 -5.08
C PHE A 26 15.58 1.41 -3.57
N TYR A 27 14.68 2.18 -2.95
CA TYR A 27 14.69 2.39 -1.50
C TYR A 27 14.48 1.05 -0.78
N PRO A 28 15.28 0.75 0.27
CA PRO A 28 15.18 -0.51 0.98
C PRO A 28 13.79 -0.71 1.59
N LYS A 29 13.34 -1.96 1.59
CA LYS A 29 12.10 -2.38 2.24
C LYS A 29 12.30 -2.50 3.75
N ILE A 30 11.28 -2.15 4.51
CA ILE A 30 11.25 -2.26 5.97
C ILE A 30 10.23 -3.34 6.32
N GLU A 31 10.70 -4.44 6.91
CA GLU A 31 9.80 -5.46 7.42
C GLU A 31 9.04 -4.92 8.63
N LEU A 32 7.73 -4.98 8.56
CA LEU A 32 6.84 -4.62 9.65
C LEU A 32 5.91 -5.80 9.87
N ALA A 33 6.21 -6.67 10.83
CA ALA A 33 5.34 -7.78 11.19
C ALA A 33 4.11 -7.23 11.94
N GLY A 34 2.99 -7.10 11.24
CA GLY A 34 1.78 -6.50 11.80
C GLY A 34 0.51 -7.04 11.17
N LEU A 35 -0.61 -6.74 11.82
CA LEU A 35 -1.95 -7.08 11.37
C LEU A 35 -2.76 -5.79 11.25
N ILE A 36 -3.50 -5.64 10.16
CA ILE A 36 -4.42 -4.51 10.00
C ILE A 36 -5.80 -4.95 10.47
N LEU A 37 -6.28 -4.34 11.56
CA LEU A 37 -7.60 -4.61 12.12
C LEU A 37 -8.56 -3.49 11.74
N ASP A 38 -9.52 -3.80 10.89
CA ASP A 38 -10.63 -2.93 10.52
C ASP A 38 -11.83 -3.20 11.44
N LYS A 39 -12.33 -2.12 12.05
CA LYS A 39 -13.51 -2.13 12.94
C LYS A 39 -14.63 -1.22 12.44
N THR A 40 -14.44 -0.55 11.31
CA THR A 40 -15.26 0.62 10.94
C THR A 40 -16.03 0.42 9.66
N VAL A 41 -15.51 -0.34 8.70
CA VAL A 41 -16.09 -0.39 7.36
C VAL A 41 -17.00 -1.60 7.19
N LEU A 42 -18.23 -1.33 6.75
CA LEU A 42 -19.26 -2.32 6.46
C LEU A 42 -19.32 -2.63 4.95
N ASP A 43 -18.18 -2.64 4.28
CA ASP A 43 -18.07 -2.91 2.83
C ASP A 43 -16.68 -3.44 2.47
N ARG A 44 -16.62 -4.29 1.45
CA ARG A 44 -15.40 -4.94 0.96
C ARG A 44 -14.66 -4.15 -0.11
N SER A 45 -15.22 -3.03 -0.59
CA SER A 45 -14.56 -2.22 -1.63
C SER A 45 -13.21 -1.66 -1.20
N GLY A 46 -13.00 -1.52 0.12
CA GLY A 46 -11.73 -1.08 0.70
C GLY A 46 -11.33 0.33 0.30
N LEU A 47 -12.27 1.13 -0.24
CA LEU A 47 -12.01 2.48 -0.73
C LEU A 47 -11.47 3.39 0.38
N GLU A 48 -12.00 3.24 1.60
CA GLU A 48 -11.58 3.99 2.78
C GLU A 48 -10.17 3.61 3.26
N HIS A 49 -9.71 2.42 2.92
CA HIS A 49 -8.41 1.89 3.35
C HIS A 49 -7.28 2.12 2.32
N ARG A 50 -7.61 2.59 1.11
CA ARG A 50 -6.60 2.87 0.08
C ARG A 50 -5.55 3.88 0.53
N SER A 51 -5.94 4.88 1.32
CA SER A 51 -5.00 5.86 1.86
C SER A 51 -3.99 5.22 2.81
N PHE A 52 -4.42 4.28 3.67
CA PHE A 52 -3.53 3.56 4.56
C PHE A 52 -2.61 2.62 3.78
N ASN A 53 -3.14 1.88 2.79
CA ASN A 53 -2.34 0.99 1.96
C ASN A 53 -1.34 1.75 1.07
N TRP A 54 -1.66 2.97 0.68
CA TRP A 54 -0.71 3.85 0.02
C TRP A 54 0.45 4.22 0.95
N ILE A 55 0.19 4.50 2.23
CA ILE A 55 1.24 4.80 3.22
C ILE A 55 2.15 3.59 3.40
N THR A 56 1.61 2.38 3.56
CA THR A 56 2.43 1.16 3.71
C THR A 56 3.31 0.93 2.48
N THR A 57 2.74 1.09 1.29
CA THR A 57 3.47 0.97 0.03
C THR A 57 4.54 2.04 -0.13
N ASN A 58 4.19 3.30 0.12
CA ASN A 58 5.07 4.44 -0.06
C ASN A 58 6.26 4.40 0.91
N ASN A 59 6.03 4.03 2.17
CA ASN A 59 7.07 3.88 3.19
C ASN A 59 7.81 2.54 3.12
N LYS A 60 7.52 1.71 2.11
CA LYS A 60 8.13 0.40 1.89
C LYS A 60 7.96 -0.58 3.05
N TYR A 61 6.86 -0.48 3.78
CA TYR A 61 6.49 -1.47 4.77
C TYR A 61 6.02 -2.75 4.08
N VAL A 62 6.68 -3.86 4.39
CA VAL A 62 6.38 -5.18 3.84
C VAL A 62 6.11 -6.19 4.94
N LYS A 63 5.38 -7.24 4.57
CA LYS A 63 5.18 -8.43 5.40
C LYS A 63 6.50 -9.18 5.60
N PRO A 64 6.60 -10.08 6.60
CA PRO A 64 7.81 -10.87 6.85
C PRO A 64 8.26 -11.75 5.67
N ASP A 65 7.37 -12.05 4.73
CA ASP A 65 7.67 -12.77 3.49
C ASP A 65 8.16 -11.84 2.35
N GLY A 66 8.28 -10.53 2.62
CA GLY A 66 8.73 -9.50 1.68
C GLY A 66 7.65 -8.98 0.71
N SER A 67 6.42 -9.49 0.82
CA SER A 67 5.28 -9.06 0.02
C SER A 67 4.62 -7.78 0.57
N GLN A 68 3.90 -7.05 -0.27
CA GLN A 68 3.20 -5.82 0.12
C GLN A 68 1.90 -6.12 0.86
N TYR A 69 1.43 -5.16 1.65
CA TYR A 69 0.11 -5.22 2.26
C TYR A 69 -0.99 -5.04 1.20
N GLU A 70 -1.98 -5.92 1.23
CA GLU A 70 -3.10 -5.94 0.30
C GLU A 70 -4.43 -5.70 1.01
N ILE A 71 -5.27 -4.85 0.43
CA ILE A 71 -6.55 -4.46 1.03
C ILE A 71 -7.52 -5.64 1.13
N THR A 72 -7.49 -6.53 0.13
CA THR A 72 -8.35 -7.71 0.04
C THR A 72 -7.93 -8.84 0.96
N GLU A 73 -6.66 -8.88 1.37
CA GLU A 73 -6.09 -10.02 2.08
C GLU A 73 -5.62 -9.70 3.49
N ASP A 74 -5.04 -8.53 3.74
CA ASP A 74 -4.35 -8.26 5.01
C ASP A 74 -5.20 -7.50 6.03
N TYR A 75 -6.48 -7.27 5.73
CA TYR A 75 -7.45 -6.61 6.59
C TYR A 75 -8.33 -7.63 7.31
N TYR A 76 -8.33 -7.55 8.64
CA TYR A 76 -9.06 -8.43 9.54
C TYR A 76 -10.20 -7.66 10.18
N GLY A 77 -11.32 -8.32 10.43
CA GLY A 77 -12.52 -7.66 10.93
C GLY A 77 -13.81 -8.35 10.49
N PHE A 78 -14.88 -7.57 10.52
CA PHE A 78 -16.22 -7.99 10.14
C PHE A 78 -16.60 -7.37 8.80
N PHE A 79 -16.96 -8.20 7.82
CA PHE A 79 -17.31 -7.76 6.47
C PHE A 79 -18.69 -8.27 6.07
N PRO A 80 -19.70 -7.40 5.90
CA PRO A 80 -21.00 -7.82 5.40
C PRO A 80 -20.90 -8.21 3.91
N VAL A 81 -21.68 -9.22 3.50
CA VAL A 81 -21.77 -9.67 2.09
C VAL A 81 -23.09 -9.24 1.50
N ASN A 82 -24.18 -9.77 2.04
CA ASN A 82 -25.56 -9.40 1.72
C ASN A 82 -26.38 -9.67 2.99
N ARG A 83 -26.74 -8.62 3.75
CA ARG A 83 -27.39 -8.79 5.06
C ARG A 83 -28.54 -9.81 4.98
N PRO A 84 -28.63 -10.79 5.90
CA PRO A 84 -27.86 -10.92 7.14
C PRO A 84 -26.50 -11.63 7.00
N GLU A 85 -26.08 -12.01 5.79
CA GLU A 85 -24.82 -12.73 5.56
C GLU A 85 -23.59 -11.83 5.78
N TYR A 86 -22.62 -12.36 6.52
CA TYR A 86 -21.36 -11.71 6.82
C TYR A 86 -20.22 -12.72 6.83
N VAL A 87 -18.99 -12.22 6.69
CA VAL A 87 -17.76 -12.98 6.92
C VAL A 87 -16.98 -12.27 8.01
N VAL A 88 -16.55 -13.05 9.00
CA VAL A 88 -15.65 -12.59 10.05
C VAL A 88 -14.28 -13.17 9.75
N LYS A 89 -13.30 -12.29 9.55
CA LYS A 89 -11.89 -12.66 9.47
C LYS A 89 -11.23 -12.28 10.80
N ASP A 90 -11.26 -13.20 11.76
CA ASP A 90 -10.72 -12.98 13.10
C ASP A 90 -9.28 -13.52 13.25
N LEU A 91 -8.75 -13.42 14.46
CA LEU A 91 -7.39 -13.86 14.78
C LEU A 91 -7.26 -15.38 14.93
N THR A 92 -8.36 -16.15 14.82
CA THR A 92 -8.28 -17.62 14.91
C THR A 92 -7.47 -18.23 13.78
N VAL A 93 -7.27 -17.49 12.67
CA VAL A 93 -6.35 -17.87 11.59
C VAL A 93 -4.92 -18.12 12.07
N PHE A 94 -4.50 -17.52 13.20
CA PHE A 94 -3.17 -17.70 13.76
C PHE A 94 -3.07 -18.87 14.75
N ASN A 95 -4.21 -19.41 15.19
CA ASN A 95 -4.26 -20.54 16.12
C ASN A 95 -4.24 -21.91 15.41
N GLN A 96 -4.38 -21.94 14.09
CA GLN A 96 -4.22 -23.15 13.30
C GLN A 96 -2.72 -23.41 13.07
N LYS A 97 -2.05 -23.92 14.10
CA LYS A 97 -0.72 -24.53 14.02
C LYS A 97 -0.82 -26.04 14.26
#